data_AF-A0A1A8Z9R3-F1
#
_entry.id   AF-A0A1A8Z9R3-F1
#
_cell.length_a   1.000
_cell.length_b   1.000
_cell.length_c   1.000
_cell.angle_alpha   90.00
_cell.angle_beta   90.00
_cell.angle_gamma   90.00
#
_symmetry.space_group_name_H-M   'P 1'
#
loop_
_entity.id
_entity.type
_entity.pdbx_description
1 polymer ?
#
loop_
_entity_poly.entity_id
_entity_poly.type
_entity_poly.pdbx_seq_one_letter_code
_entity_poly.pdbx_strand_id
1 'polypeptide(L)'
;MFTQPRGQALTAEQAVALDDEFFGSRPLAHMAARIASLLTSADVPAAGQSNRLATCIAGLGAGHESDAASFTDADRDLHVATEAFAARHHAAETLVRLYHALAVAPSPAGAPRCVWSALCDGPTQTATLVDQASAHLSSDDGHATFWKLVLPASAAQTSPPDEANTTALNVMAAWLQRAMLLLLSSEPIDLNAGYNKIKHGMAVRARNDLLAIFTKNGPDPDGTMPLSALTGSGTHSLIDGLSVTHLSRPRAAGRKQGLEMTTLNLPPATLLAESWMLARTHAAMFHIAAERHFAGRRTTPHPAPTPLLGPTPDELLGDPVVGIRHPVTTPPGGGAPDRQPGIALRTSFIPLVIHFDQKSTATVVDG
;
A
#
# COMPACT_ATOMS: atom_id res chain seq x y z
N MET A 1 7.62 21.81 -22.36
CA MET A 1 8.45 22.20 -23.54
C MET A 1 8.93 20.91 -24.19
N PHE A 2 8.82 20.75 -25.52
CA PHE A 2 9.26 19.52 -26.18
C PHE A 2 10.75 19.60 -26.52
N THR A 3 11.58 18.74 -25.91
CA THR A 3 13.01 18.63 -26.20
C THR A 3 13.22 17.71 -27.40
N GLN A 4 14.00 18.14 -28.39
CA GLN A 4 14.33 17.26 -29.53
C GLN A 4 15.24 16.10 -29.09
N PRO A 5 15.02 14.88 -29.60
CA PRO A 5 15.91 13.76 -29.35
C PRO A 5 17.30 14.02 -29.96
N ARG A 6 18.37 13.78 -29.19
CA ARG A 6 19.77 14.05 -29.59
C ARG A 6 20.67 12.81 -29.58
N GLY A 7 20.10 11.63 -29.37
CA GLY A 7 20.83 10.36 -29.30
C GLY A 7 20.13 9.33 -28.43
N GLN A 8 20.84 8.23 -28.15
CA GLN A 8 20.35 7.14 -27.29
C GLN A 8 20.43 7.47 -25.79
N ALA A 9 21.33 8.38 -25.40
CA ALA A 9 21.48 8.84 -24.03
C ALA A 9 21.05 10.31 -23.90
N LEU A 10 20.64 10.71 -22.70
CA LEU A 10 20.35 12.10 -22.38
C LEU A 10 21.62 12.95 -22.49
N THR A 11 21.53 14.13 -23.11
CA THR A 11 22.54 15.18 -22.91
C THR A 11 22.39 15.81 -21.52
N ALA A 12 23.43 16.51 -21.05
CA ALA A 12 23.37 17.16 -19.74
C ALA A 12 22.23 18.18 -19.66
N GLU A 13 21.99 18.92 -20.74
CA GLU A 13 20.89 19.89 -20.82
C GLU A 13 19.52 19.20 -20.79
N GLN A 14 19.38 18.04 -21.45
CA GLN A 14 18.14 17.27 -21.41
C GLN A 14 17.87 16.69 -20.02
N ALA A 15 18.90 16.14 -19.37
CA ALA A 15 18.79 15.61 -18.01
C ALA A 15 18.35 16.70 -17.02
N VAL A 16 18.98 17.89 -17.08
CA VAL A 16 18.60 19.04 -16.24
C VAL A 16 17.18 19.50 -16.54
N ALA A 17 16.79 19.61 -17.82
CA ALA A 17 15.45 20.05 -18.20
C ALA A 17 14.35 19.07 -17.75
N LEU A 18 14.62 17.76 -17.79
CA LEU A 18 13.72 16.75 -17.26
C LEU A 18 13.60 16.86 -15.74
N ASP A 19 14.72 16.90 -15.02
CA ASP A 19 14.69 17.03 -13.56
C ASP A 19 14.07 18.36 -13.10
N ASP A 20 14.21 19.45 -13.87
CA ASP A 20 13.50 20.72 -13.63
C ASP A 20 11.98 20.55 -13.63
N GLU A 21 11.45 19.86 -14.64
CA GLU A 21 10.02 19.59 -14.78
C GLU A 21 9.56 18.61 -13.70
N PHE A 22 10.33 17.55 -13.43
CA PHE A 22 10.03 16.57 -12.40
C PHE A 22 9.95 17.23 -11.02
N PHE A 23 11.00 17.94 -10.60
CA PHE A 23 11.09 18.58 -9.28
C PHE A 23 10.19 19.81 -9.12
N GLY A 24 9.57 20.30 -10.20
CA GLY A 24 8.46 21.26 -10.13
C GLY A 24 7.15 20.66 -9.57
N SER A 25 7.06 19.33 -9.48
CA SER A 25 5.87 18.60 -9.03
C SER A 25 5.55 18.79 -7.54
N ARG A 26 4.29 18.52 -7.16
CA ARG A 26 3.80 18.57 -5.78
C ARG A 26 3.28 17.20 -5.32
N PRO A 27 4.17 16.19 -5.14
CA PRO A 27 3.74 14.81 -4.89
C PRO A 27 2.91 14.67 -3.60
N LEU A 28 3.26 15.40 -2.54
CA LEU A 28 2.47 15.38 -1.30
C LEU A 28 1.08 15.96 -1.50
N ALA A 29 0.94 17.05 -2.25
CA ALA A 29 -0.36 17.67 -2.50
C ALA A 29 -1.27 16.76 -3.33
N HIS A 30 -0.70 16.06 -4.32
CA HIS A 30 -1.42 15.05 -5.09
C HIS A 30 -1.96 13.93 -4.19
N MET A 31 -1.11 13.34 -3.34
CA MET A 31 -1.53 12.29 -2.41
C MET A 31 -2.51 12.80 -1.34
N ALA A 32 -2.31 14.01 -0.82
CA ALA A 32 -3.23 14.65 0.11
C ALA A 32 -4.62 14.82 -0.51
N ALA A 33 -4.70 15.31 -1.76
CA ALA A 33 -5.95 15.46 -2.49
C ALA A 33 -6.64 14.12 -2.73
N ARG A 34 -5.88 13.07 -3.07
CA ARG A 34 -6.41 11.71 -3.23
C ARG A 34 -6.99 11.17 -1.90
N ILE A 35 -6.26 11.31 -0.80
CA ILE A 35 -6.71 10.88 0.53
C ILE A 35 -7.96 11.66 0.94
N ALA A 36 -7.95 12.98 0.80
CA ALA A 36 -9.09 13.84 1.12
C ALA A 36 -10.33 13.50 0.29
N SER A 37 -10.15 13.19 -1.00
CA SER A 37 -11.24 12.73 -1.86
C SER A 37 -11.86 11.44 -1.36
N LEU A 38 -11.06 10.47 -0.91
CA LEU A 38 -11.56 9.19 -0.39
C LEU A 38 -12.28 9.35 0.95
N LEU A 39 -11.76 10.21 1.84
CA LEU A 39 -12.44 10.58 3.09
C LEU A 39 -13.78 11.26 2.80
N THR A 40 -13.80 12.21 1.86
CA THR A 40 -15.03 12.91 1.47
C THR A 40 -16.04 11.95 0.85
N SER A 41 -15.59 11.01 0.01
CA SER A 41 -16.46 9.99 -0.58
C SER A 41 -17.07 9.08 0.48
N ALA A 42 -16.38 8.80 1.59
CA ALA A 42 -16.93 8.01 2.70
C ALA A 42 -18.05 8.77 3.44
N ASP A 43 -17.97 10.10 3.54
CA ASP A 43 -18.93 10.93 4.28
C ASP A 43 -20.18 11.31 3.48
N VAL A 44 -20.12 11.33 2.15
CA VAL A 44 -21.23 11.77 1.28
C VAL A 44 -22.14 10.58 0.90
N PRO A 45 -23.46 10.62 1.17
CA PRO A 45 -24.40 9.55 0.82
C PRO A 45 -24.38 9.19 -0.67
N ALA A 46 -24.49 7.90 -1.00
CA ALA A 46 -24.44 7.39 -2.37
C ALA A 46 -25.51 8.02 -3.28
N ALA A 47 -26.70 8.32 -2.76
CA ALA A 47 -27.76 8.99 -3.51
C ALA A 47 -27.33 10.35 -4.07
N GLY A 48 -26.57 11.13 -3.30
CA GLY A 48 -26.08 12.45 -3.73
C GLY A 48 -25.04 12.35 -4.86
N GLN A 49 -24.21 11.30 -4.84
CA GLN A 49 -23.19 11.05 -5.86
C GLN A 49 -23.79 10.43 -7.13
N SER A 50 -24.72 9.48 -6.98
CA SER A 50 -25.47 8.86 -8.09
C SER A 50 -26.18 9.92 -8.94
N ASN A 51 -26.79 10.93 -8.31
CA ASN A 51 -27.42 12.04 -9.03
C ASN A 51 -26.44 12.88 -9.87
N ARG A 52 -25.22 13.09 -9.36
CA ARG A 52 -24.16 13.79 -10.10
C ARG A 52 -23.67 12.97 -11.29
N LEU A 53 -23.50 11.66 -11.11
CA LEU A 53 -23.14 10.75 -12.19
C LEU A 53 -24.24 10.70 -13.27
N ALA A 54 -25.51 10.62 -12.87
CA ALA A 54 -26.64 10.68 -13.78
C ALA A 54 -26.66 11.99 -14.60
N THR A 55 -26.30 13.13 -13.99
CA THR A 55 -26.16 14.41 -14.71
C THR A 55 -25.01 14.36 -15.72
N CYS A 56 -23.88 13.73 -15.37
CA CYS A 56 -22.77 13.53 -16.29
C CYS A 56 -23.17 12.67 -17.50
N ILE A 57 -23.85 11.54 -17.25
CA ILE A 57 -24.36 10.62 -18.29
C ILE A 57 -25.42 11.31 -19.16
N ALA A 58 -26.32 12.09 -18.56
CA ALA A 58 -27.29 12.89 -19.32
C ALA A 58 -26.58 13.88 -20.25
N GLY A 59 -25.46 14.49 -19.81
CA GLY A 59 -24.61 15.34 -20.63
C GLY A 59 -23.98 14.64 -21.83
N LEU A 60 -23.89 13.31 -21.83
CA LEU A 60 -23.42 12.50 -22.97
C LEU A 60 -24.53 12.17 -23.99
N GLY A 61 -25.77 12.61 -23.76
CA GLY A 61 -26.92 12.28 -24.60
C GLY A 61 -27.51 10.89 -24.34
N ALA A 62 -27.04 10.18 -23.31
CA ALA A 62 -27.46 8.83 -22.94
C ALA A 62 -28.64 8.85 -21.94
N GLY A 63 -29.71 9.59 -22.27
CA GLY A 63 -30.83 9.87 -21.36
C GLY A 63 -31.65 8.66 -20.88
N HIS A 64 -31.38 7.46 -21.39
CA HIS A 64 -32.05 6.21 -21.02
C HIS A 64 -31.22 5.30 -20.10
N GLU A 65 -30.02 5.71 -19.69
CA GLU A 65 -29.12 4.90 -18.86
C GLU A 65 -29.07 5.33 -17.38
N SER A 66 -30.08 6.06 -16.89
CA SER A 66 -30.11 6.54 -15.50
C SER A 66 -29.96 5.43 -14.45
N ASP A 67 -30.46 4.23 -14.76
CA ASP A 67 -30.40 3.09 -13.84
C ASP A 67 -28.98 2.51 -13.74
N ALA A 68 -28.16 2.65 -14.79
CA ALA A 68 -26.75 2.24 -14.78
C ALA A 68 -25.88 3.14 -13.89
N ALA A 69 -26.37 4.34 -13.55
CA ALA A 69 -25.71 5.30 -12.67
C ALA A 69 -26.02 5.09 -11.18
N SER A 70 -26.93 4.16 -10.86
CA SER A 70 -27.35 3.90 -9.48
C SER A 70 -26.37 2.99 -8.76
N PHE A 71 -26.00 3.37 -7.54
CA PHE A 71 -25.19 2.55 -6.64
C PHE A 71 -25.60 2.81 -5.18
N THR A 72 -25.33 1.83 -4.33
CA THR A 72 -25.68 1.87 -2.91
C THR A 72 -24.53 2.41 -2.06
N ASP A 73 -24.80 2.72 -0.79
CA ASP A 73 -23.74 3.06 0.17
C ASP A 73 -22.75 1.90 0.35
N ALA A 74 -23.23 0.65 0.26
CA ALA A 74 -22.38 -0.54 0.29
C ALA A 74 -21.38 -0.58 -0.89
N ASP A 75 -21.84 -0.28 -2.11
CA ASP A 75 -20.97 -0.23 -3.30
C ASP A 75 -19.90 0.85 -3.15
N ARG A 76 -20.30 2.01 -2.63
CA ARG A 76 -19.42 3.13 -2.34
C ARG A 76 -18.37 2.78 -1.29
N ASP A 77 -18.77 2.14 -0.19
CA ASP A 77 -17.85 1.73 0.87
C ASP A 77 -16.80 0.74 0.35
N LEU A 78 -17.22 -0.23 -0.48
CA LEU A 78 -16.31 -1.16 -1.15
C LEU A 78 -15.33 -0.44 -2.10
N HIS A 79 -15.81 0.57 -2.83
CA HIS A 79 -14.95 1.40 -3.66
C HIS A 79 -13.90 2.14 -2.81
N VAL A 80 -14.31 2.80 -1.73
CA VAL A 80 -13.41 3.54 -0.82
C VAL A 80 -12.35 2.60 -0.23
N ALA A 81 -12.73 1.41 0.24
CA ALA A 81 -11.79 0.43 0.78
C ALA A 81 -10.77 -0.05 -0.27
N THR A 82 -11.24 -0.36 -1.47
CA THR A 82 -10.39 -0.83 -2.58
C THR A 82 -9.42 0.25 -3.03
N GLU A 83 -9.90 1.50 -3.15
CA GLU A 83 -9.06 2.63 -3.52
C GLU A 83 -8.09 3.05 -2.42
N ALA A 84 -8.47 2.95 -1.15
CA ALA A 84 -7.55 3.17 -0.03
C ALA A 84 -6.40 2.14 -0.06
N PHE A 85 -6.71 0.88 -0.34
CA PHE A 85 -5.71 -0.17 -0.50
C PHE A 85 -4.76 0.09 -1.67
N ALA A 86 -5.31 0.55 -2.81
CA ALA A 86 -4.52 0.91 -3.99
C ALA A 86 -3.66 2.16 -3.75
N ALA A 87 -4.20 3.18 -3.07
CA ALA A 87 -3.48 4.40 -2.71
C ALA A 87 -2.26 4.09 -1.84
N ARG A 88 -2.41 3.18 -0.87
CA ARG A 88 -1.32 2.74 0.02
C ARG A 88 -0.19 2.06 -0.76
N HIS A 89 -0.52 1.13 -1.65
CA HIS A 89 0.50 0.45 -2.47
C HIS A 89 1.16 1.40 -3.47
N HIS A 90 0.40 2.32 -4.05
CA HIS A 90 0.98 3.36 -4.91
C HIS A 90 1.97 4.23 -4.13
N ALA A 91 1.61 4.69 -2.92
CA ALA A 91 2.52 5.45 -2.07
C ALA A 91 3.79 4.66 -1.71
N ALA A 92 3.63 3.36 -1.39
CA ALA A 92 4.75 2.48 -1.10
C ALA A 92 5.69 2.31 -2.30
N GLU A 93 5.15 1.98 -3.48
CA GLU A 93 5.93 1.80 -4.70
C GLU A 93 6.68 3.07 -5.09
N THR A 94 6.00 4.22 -5.08
CA THR A 94 6.63 5.51 -5.41
C THR A 94 7.74 5.87 -4.43
N LEU A 95 7.56 5.61 -3.13
CA LEU A 95 8.60 5.81 -2.12
C LEU A 95 9.83 4.93 -2.38
N VAL A 96 9.63 3.62 -2.60
CA VAL A 96 10.74 2.68 -2.82
C VAL A 96 11.46 2.98 -4.14
N ARG A 97 10.72 3.34 -5.21
CA ARG A 97 11.31 3.74 -6.50
C ARG A 97 12.15 5.01 -6.36
N LEU A 98 11.66 6.03 -5.63
CA LEU A 98 12.43 7.25 -5.40
C LEU A 98 13.72 6.96 -4.61
N TYR A 99 13.61 6.18 -3.54
CA TYR A 99 14.78 5.76 -2.77
C TYR A 99 15.80 5.05 -3.65
N HIS A 100 15.35 4.09 -4.46
CA HIS A 100 16.20 3.36 -5.39
C HIS A 100 16.89 4.30 -6.40
N ALA A 101 16.14 5.20 -7.05
CA ALA A 101 16.69 6.15 -8.01
C ALA A 101 17.74 7.10 -7.41
N LEU A 102 17.58 7.48 -6.14
CA LEU A 102 18.48 8.40 -5.46
C LEU A 102 19.71 7.73 -4.85
N ALA A 103 19.57 6.50 -4.36
CA ALA A 103 20.58 5.83 -3.54
C ALA A 103 21.24 4.64 -4.22
N VAL A 104 20.54 3.93 -5.10
CA VAL A 104 20.95 2.62 -5.62
C VAL A 104 21.26 2.65 -7.11
N ALA A 105 20.42 3.35 -7.90
CA ALA A 105 20.51 3.32 -9.34
C ALA A 105 21.89 3.80 -9.83
N PRO A 106 22.64 2.96 -10.58
CA PRO A 106 23.94 3.35 -11.08
C PRO A 106 23.76 4.48 -12.10
N SER A 107 24.61 5.51 -12.02
CA SER A 107 24.77 6.43 -13.15
C SER A 107 25.66 5.73 -14.19
N PRO A 108 25.18 5.49 -15.43
CA PRO A 108 26.03 4.93 -16.48
C PRO A 108 27.29 5.78 -16.63
N ALA A 109 28.45 5.14 -16.81
CA ALA A 109 29.72 5.85 -16.89
C ALA A 109 29.69 6.92 -18.01
N GLY A 110 29.84 8.19 -17.62
CA GLY A 110 29.83 9.33 -18.54
C GLY A 110 28.43 9.85 -18.92
N ALA A 111 27.34 9.23 -18.46
CA ALA A 111 25.98 9.75 -18.67
C ALA A 111 25.62 10.80 -17.60
N PRO A 112 24.93 11.89 -17.97
CA PRO A 112 24.39 12.83 -17.00
C PRO A 112 23.38 12.16 -16.05
N ARG A 113 23.45 12.49 -14.76
CA ARG A 113 22.48 12.02 -13.78
C ARG A 113 21.12 12.68 -14.01
N CYS A 114 20.06 11.87 -14.09
CA CYS A 114 18.68 12.33 -14.17
C CYS A 114 17.83 11.44 -13.26
N VAL A 115 17.21 12.02 -12.24
CA VAL A 115 16.36 11.27 -11.29
C VAL A 115 15.11 10.75 -11.99
N TRP A 116 14.52 11.56 -12.87
CA TRP A 116 13.33 11.11 -13.61
C TRP A 116 13.64 9.90 -14.50
N SER A 117 14.74 9.91 -15.25
CA SER A 117 15.17 8.75 -16.05
C SER A 117 15.43 7.53 -15.16
N ALA A 118 16.15 7.70 -14.05
CA ALA A 118 16.43 6.60 -13.13
C ALA A 118 15.16 5.95 -12.53
N LEU A 119 14.10 6.74 -12.30
CA LEU A 119 12.79 6.23 -11.89
C LEU A 119 12.12 5.41 -12.99
N CYS A 120 12.21 5.86 -14.23
CA CYS A 120 11.61 5.20 -15.40
C CYS A 120 12.37 3.91 -15.79
N ASP A 121 13.70 3.94 -15.73
CA ASP A 121 14.58 2.86 -16.16
C ASP A 121 14.90 1.86 -15.02
N GLY A 122 14.41 2.13 -13.81
CA GLY A 122 14.58 1.28 -12.65
C GLY A 122 13.98 -0.14 -12.84
N PRO A 123 14.24 -1.07 -11.91
CA PRO A 123 13.80 -2.46 -12.05
C PRO A 123 12.30 -2.58 -12.35
N THR A 124 11.97 -3.33 -13.41
CA THR A 124 10.57 -3.61 -13.79
C THR A 124 9.92 -4.58 -12.79
N GLN A 125 10.69 -5.55 -12.28
CA GLN A 125 10.20 -6.50 -11.29
C GLN A 125 10.24 -5.88 -9.89
N THR A 126 9.08 -5.82 -9.23
CA THR A 126 8.95 -5.27 -7.86
C THR A 126 9.86 -5.99 -6.87
N ALA A 127 10.02 -7.32 -6.97
CA ALA A 127 10.93 -8.06 -6.11
C ALA A 127 12.37 -7.56 -6.24
N THR A 128 12.89 -7.42 -7.46
CA THR A 128 14.24 -6.89 -7.71
C THR A 128 14.40 -5.46 -7.19
N LEU A 129 13.39 -4.60 -7.37
CA LEU A 129 13.40 -3.24 -6.82
C LEU A 129 13.55 -3.27 -5.29
N VAL A 130 12.74 -4.08 -4.61
CA VAL A 130 12.76 -4.19 -3.14
C VAL A 130 14.06 -4.81 -2.65
N ASP A 131 14.54 -5.89 -3.28
CA ASP A 131 15.78 -6.57 -2.89
C ASP A 131 16.98 -5.60 -2.96
N GLN A 132 17.11 -4.86 -4.07
CA GLN A 132 18.19 -3.89 -4.25
C GLN A 132 18.09 -2.73 -3.26
N ALA A 133 16.88 -2.19 -3.05
CA ALA A 133 16.66 -1.12 -2.09
C ALA A 133 16.93 -1.56 -0.65
N SER A 134 16.44 -2.73 -0.26
CA SER A 134 16.63 -3.29 1.09
C SER A 134 18.10 -3.62 1.37
N ALA A 135 18.80 -4.21 0.39
CA ALA A 135 20.22 -4.50 0.50
C ALA A 135 21.05 -3.23 0.68
N HIS A 136 20.77 -2.17 -0.10
CA HIS A 136 21.45 -0.89 0.08
C HIS A 136 21.14 -0.27 1.45
N LEU A 137 19.86 -0.21 1.86
CA LEU A 137 19.46 0.39 3.14
C LEU A 137 20.14 -0.28 4.34
N SER A 138 20.39 -1.58 4.26
CA SER A 138 21.02 -2.38 5.31
C SER A 138 22.56 -2.40 5.25
N SER A 139 23.16 -1.78 4.23
CA SER A 139 24.61 -1.70 4.05
C SER A 139 25.23 -0.57 4.86
N ASP A 140 26.55 -0.63 5.10
CA ASP A 140 27.30 0.44 5.77
C ASP A 140 27.14 1.79 5.05
N ASP A 141 27.16 1.79 3.71
CA ASP A 141 26.95 3.01 2.92
C ASP A 141 25.53 3.54 3.06
N GLY A 142 24.53 2.66 3.04
CA GLY A 142 23.13 3.03 3.29
C GLY A 142 22.95 3.69 4.65
N HIS A 143 23.49 3.09 5.71
CA HIS A 143 23.44 3.66 7.06
C HIS A 143 24.17 5.02 7.13
N ALA A 144 25.31 5.16 6.46
CA ALA A 144 26.09 6.41 6.45
C ALA A 144 25.46 7.54 5.63
N THR A 145 24.58 7.21 4.67
CA THR A 145 24.06 8.18 3.68
C THR A 145 22.55 8.40 3.75
N PHE A 146 21.77 7.55 4.41
CA PHE A 146 20.30 7.67 4.43
C PHE A 146 19.81 9.03 4.95
N TRP A 147 20.43 9.57 6.00
CA TRP A 147 20.08 10.88 6.54
C TRP A 147 20.20 11.99 5.50
N LYS A 148 21.15 11.88 4.56
CA LYS A 148 21.31 12.84 3.46
C LYS A 148 20.12 12.80 2.52
N LEU A 149 19.33 11.75 2.48
CA LEU A 149 18.18 11.67 1.56
C LEU A 149 16.93 12.31 2.15
N VAL A 150 16.83 12.42 3.48
CA VAL A 150 15.57 12.77 4.15
C VAL A 150 15.66 13.97 5.09
N LEU A 151 16.88 14.44 5.40
CA LEU A 151 17.12 15.63 6.21
C LEU A 151 17.89 16.70 5.42
N PRO A 152 17.63 18.00 5.69
CA PRO A 152 18.37 19.10 5.06
C PRO A 152 19.82 19.12 5.52
N ALA A 153 20.71 19.71 4.71
CA ALA A 153 22.14 19.80 5.04
C ALA A 153 22.41 20.59 6.34
N SER A 154 21.51 21.50 6.72
CA SER A 154 21.55 22.21 8.00
C SER A 154 21.37 21.30 9.21
N ALA A 155 20.68 20.16 9.06
CA ALA A 155 20.49 19.20 10.16
C ALA A 155 21.82 18.60 10.64
N ALA A 156 22.79 18.42 9.73
CA ALA A 156 24.12 17.91 10.05
C ALA A 156 25.05 18.93 10.75
N GLN A 157 24.64 20.20 10.83
CA GLN A 157 25.43 21.27 11.43
C GLN A 157 25.11 21.46 12.92
N THR A 158 24.14 20.72 13.46
CA THR A 158 23.77 20.75 14.88
C THR A 158 24.65 19.80 15.69
N SER A 159 25.33 20.32 16.71
CA SER A 159 26.10 19.52 17.69
C SER A 159 25.74 19.98 19.11
N PRO A 160 25.10 19.12 19.94
CA PRO A 160 24.72 17.73 19.65
C PRO A 160 23.65 17.60 18.55
N PRO A 161 23.49 16.40 17.94
CA PRO A 161 22.44 16.16 16.95
C PRO A 161 21.08 16.49 17.54
N ASP A 162 20.28 17.27 16.83
CA ASP A 162 18.91 17.58 17.21
C ASP A 162 18.09 16.28 17.37
N GLU A 163 17.47 16.12 18.54
CA GLU A 163 16.63 14.98 18.90
C GLU A 163 15.45 14.82 17.93
N ALA A 164 14.87 15.94 17.46
CA ALA A 164 13.79 15.93 16.49
C ALA A 164 14.25 15.37 15.13
N ASN A 165 15.47 15.71 14.69
CA ASN A 165 16.05 15.18 13.46
C ASN A 165 16.35 13.68 13.56
N THR A 166 16.87 13.24 14.70
CA THR A 166 17.12 11.82 14.97
C THR A 166 15.82 11.02 14.97
N THR A 167 14.77 11.55 15.61
CA THR A 167 13.45 10.94 15.64
C THR A 167 12.84 10.87 14.23
N ALA A 168 12.88 11.97 13.48
CA ALA A 168 12.36 12.01 12.13
C ALA A 168 13.07 11.02 11.19
N LEU A 169 14.39 10.89 11.33
CA LEU A 169 15.20 9.93 10.57
C LEU A 169 14.72 8.49 10.82
N ASN A 170 14.57 8.11 12.08
CA ASN A 170 14.14 6.76 12.48
C ASN A 170 12.72 6.44 12.01
N VAL A 171 11.78 7.40 12.16
CA VAL A 171 10.40 7.24 11.70
C VAL A 171 10.35 7.08 10.18
N MET A 172 11.08 7.90 9.42
CA MET A 172 11.13 7.79 7.97
C MET A 172 11.80 6.50 7.49
N ALA A 173 12.86 6.04 8.18
CA ALA A 173 13.48 4.74 7.90
C ALA A 173 12.48 3.59 8.11
N ALA A 174 11.73 3.62 9.22
CA ALA A 174 10.72 2.61 9.52
C ALA A 174 9.58 2.60 8.47
N TRP A 175 9.13 3.77 8.01
CA TRP A 175 8.13 3.86 6.94
C TRP A 175 8.64 3.40 5.58
N LEU A 176 9.92 3.64 5.26
CA LEU A 176 10.55 3.09 4.06
C LEU A 176 10.65 1.57 4.12
N GLN A 177 11.06 1.00 5.26
CA GLN A 177 11.07 -0.46 5.46
C GLN A 177 9.65 -1.04 5.35
N ARG A 178 8.65 -0.37 5.94
CA ARG A 178 7.25 -0.74 5.77
C ARG A 178 6.85 -0.74 4.29
N ALA A 179 7.22 0.28 3.53
CA ALA A 179 6.94 0.35 2.10
C ALA A 179 7.51 -0.87 1.35
N MET A 180 8.75 -1.25 1.64
CA MET A 180 9.38 -2.44 1.07
C MET A 180 8.60 -3.72 1.41
N LEU A 181 8.22 -3.91 2.67
CA LEU A 181 7.44 -5.08 3.13
C LEU A 181 6.07 -5.19 2.43
N LEU A 182 5.40 -4.07 2.16
CA LEU A 182 4.11 -4.07 1.44
C LEU A 182 4.22 -4.56 0.00
N LEU A 183 5.39 -4.40 -0.61
CA LEU A 183 5.64 -4.74 -2.01
C LEU A 183 6.18 -6.17 -2.19
N LEU A 184 6.64 -6.82 -1.12
CA LEU A 184 7.11 -8.20 -1.15
C LEU A 184 5.97 -9.17 -1.43
N SER A 185 6.26 -10.16 -2.28
CA SER A 185 5.35 -11.29 -2.56
C SER A 185 5.59 -12.48 -1.62
N SER A 186 6.48 -12.33 -0.65
CA SER A 186 6.98 -13.39 0.23
C SER A 186 6.79 -13.03 1.71
N GLU A 187 5.54 -12.97 2.13
CA GLU A 187 5.11 -12.98 3.53
C GLU A 187 3.79 -13.77 3.57
N PRO A 188 3.24 -14.21 4.72
CA PRO A 188 2.22 -15.24 4.75
C PRO A 188 1.04 -14.99 3.81
N ILE A 189 0.71 -13.72 3.54
CA ILE A 189 -0.20 -13.32 2.47
C ILE A 189 0.50 -12.36 1.49
N ASP A 190 0.35 -12.62 0.18
CA ASP A 190 0.89 -11.78 -0.89
C ASP A 190 -0.04 -10.57 -1.14
N LEU A 191 0.21 -9.47 -0.42
CA LEU A 191 -0.53 -8.22 -0.57
C LEU A 191 -0.35 -7.60 -1.95
N ASN A 192 0.85 -7.72 -2.52
CA ASN A 192 1.17 -7.17 -3.83
C ASN A 192 0.43 -7.91 -4.96
N ALA A 193 0.20 -9.22 -4.84
CA ALA A 193 -0.69 -9.95 -5.75
C ALA A 193 -2.13 -9.41 -5.70
N GLY A 194 -2.64 -9.12 -4.50
CA GLY A 194 -3.92 -8.45 -4.30
C GLY A 194 -3.96 -7.07 -4.99
N TYR A 195 -2.93 -6.26 -4.78
CA TYR A 195 -2.80 -4.95 -5.40
C TYR A 195 -2.75 -5.02 -6.93
N ASN A 196 -1.93 -5.91 -7.50
CA ASN A 196 -1.83 -6.07 -8.94
C ASN A 196 -3.19 -6.45 -9.57
N LYS A 197 -3.98 -7.28 -8.89
CA LYS A 197 -5.33 -7.63 -9.36
C LYS A 197 -6.30 -6.46 -9.30
N ILE A 198 -6.32 -5.73 -8.18
CA ILE A 198 -7.14 -4.52 -8.02
C ILE A 198 -6.76 -3.48 -9.07
N LYS A 199 -5.47 -3.19 -9.24
CA LYS A 199 -4.92 -2.23 -10.20
C LYS A 199 -5.36 -2.51 -11.64
N HIS A 200 -5.49 -3.79 -12.01
CA HIS A 200 -5.93 -4.18 -13.34
C HIS A 200 -7.44 -4.41 -13.45
N GLY A 201 -8.21 -4.18 -12.38
CA GLY A 201 -9.66 -4.41 -12.36
C GLY A 201 -10.04 -5.89 -12.56
N MET A 202 -9.14 -6.84 -12.24
CA MET A 202 -9.32 -8.26 -12.54
C MET A 202 -9.47 -9.11 -11.29
N ALA A 203 -10.37 -10.10 -11.33
CA ALA A 203 -10.37 -11.30 -10.48
C ALA A 203 -10.23 -11.05 -8.96
N VAL A 204 -10.85 -9.97 -8.48
CA VAL A 204 -11.04 -9.66 -7.06
C VAL A 204 -12.54 -9.59 -6.79
N ARG A 205 -12.95 -10.05 -5.61
CA ARG A 205 -14.32 -9.88 -5.10
C ARG A 205 -14.25 -9.01 -3.85
N ALA A 206 -14.69 -7.76 -3.98
CA ALA A 206 -14.94 -6.90 -2.84
C ALA A 206 -16.19 -7.41 -2.11
N ARG A 207 -16.17 -7.43 -0.78
CA ARG A 207 -17.20 -8.02 0.06
C ARG A 207 -17.42 -7.19 1.31
N ASN A 208 -18.68 -6.99 1.68
CA ASN A 208 -19.11 -6.42 2.96
C ASN A 208 -20.08 -7.37 3.69
N ASP A 209 -20.21 -8.60 3.19
CA ASP A 209 -21.13 -9.65 3.64
C ASP A 209 -20.41 -10.76 4.44
N LEU A 210 -19.11 -10.62 4.68
CA LEU A 210 -18.29 -11.61 5.35
C LEU A 210 -18.00 -11.19 6.78
N LEU A 211 -18.44 -12.01 7.73
CA LEU A 211 -18.07 -11.92 9.14
C LEU A 211 -17.33 -13.21 9.52
N ALA A 212 -16.09 -13.09 9.96
CA ALA A 212 -15.28 -14.20 10.44
C ALA A 212 -14.77 -13.86 11.84
N ILE A 213 -15.20 -14.64 12.83
CA ILE A 213 -14.91 -14.41 14.25
C ILE A 213 -14.39 -15.72 14.85
N PHE A 214 -13.37 -15.64 15.69
CA PHE A 214 -13.07 -16.69 16.63
C PHE A 214 -13.87 -16.52 17.91
N THR A 215 -14.55 -17.59 18.29
CA THR A 215 -15.20 -17.73 19.58
C THR A 215 -14.87 -19.09 20.16
N LYS A 216 -14.84 -19.17 21.50
CA LYS A 216 -14.71 -20.43 22.23
C LYS A 216 -16.06 -21.13 22.41
N ASN A 217 -17.15 -20.42 22.15
CA ASN A 217 -18.51 -20.91 22.35
C ASN A 217 -19.03 -21.48 21.03
N GLY A 218 -19.35 -22.78 21.03
CA GLY A 218 -20.08 -23.40 19.94
C GLY A 218 -21.59 -23.13 20.03
N PRO A 219 -22.36 -23.54 19.02
CA PRO A 219 -23.81 -23.56 19.11
C PRO A 219 -24.30 -24.42 20.28
N ASP A 220 -25.40 -24.00 20.89
CA ASP A 220 -26.13 -24.80 21.88
C ASP A 220 -26.77 -26.04 21.22
N PRO A 221 -27.14 -27.08 21.99
CA PRO A 221 -27.74 -28.30 21.46
C PRO A 221 -29.04 -28.08 20.65
N ASP A 222 -29.73 -26.97 20.89
CA ASP A 222 -30.95 -26.58 20.16
C ASP A 222 -30.65 -25.85 18.83
N GLY A 223 -29.37 -25.69 18.48
CA GLY A 223 -28.93 -25.03 17.25
C GLY A 223 -28.93 -23.50 17.34
N THR A 224 -29.02 -22.92 18.54
CA THR A 224 -28.92 -21.48 18.74
C THR A 224 -27.53 -21.05 19.21
N MET A 225 -27.22 -19.75 19.09
CA MET A 225 -26.02 -19.14 19.66
C MET A 225 -26.35 -17.71 20.10
N PRO A 226 -26.05 -17.31 21.34
CA PRO A 226 -26.33 -15.95 21.77
C PRO A 226 -25.41 -14.94 21.07
N LEU A 227 -25.90 -13.75 20.73
CA LEU A 227 -25.09 -12.69 20.11
C LEU A 227 -23.82 -12.37 20.93
N SER A 228 -23.91 -12.42 22.26
CA SER A 228 -22.78 -12.22 23.18
C SER A 228 -21.64 -13.25 22.99
N ALA A 229 -21.91 -14.42 22.43
CA ALA A 229 -20.89 -15.40 22.06
C ALA A 229 -20.07 -14.98 20.83
N LEU A 230 -20.54 -13.99 20.06
CA LEU A 230 -19.85 -13.43 18.89
C LEU A 230 -19.29 -12.04 19.15
N THR A 231 -19.88 -11.27 20.07
CA THR A 231 -19.50 -9.88 20.36
C THR A 231 -18.86 -9.66 21.74
N GLY A 232 -18.82 -10.70 22.58
CA GLY A 232 -18.30 -10.61 23.95
C GLY A 232 -16.77 -10.50 24.03
N SER A 233 -16.26 -10.22 25.23
CA SER A 233 -14.83 -10.00 25.50
C SER A 233 -13.91 -11.19 25.23
N GLY A 234 -14.47 -12.37 24.94
CA GLY A 234 -13.73 -13.59 24.57
C GLY A 234 -13.66 -13.87 23.07
N THR A 235 -14.12 -12.95 22.22
CA THR A 235 -14.13 -13.12 20.76
C THR A 235 -13.04 -12.31 20.08
N HIS A 236 -12.58 -12.80 18.93
CA HIS A 236 -11.60 -12.12 18.09
C HIS A 236 -12.12 -12.02 16.67
N SER A 237 -12.36 -10.80 16.21
CA SER A 237 -12.71 -10.53 14.82
C SER A 237 -11.51 -10.76 13.90
N LEU A 238 -11.73 -11.54 12.84
CA LEU A 238 -10.76 -11.77 11.77
C LEU A 238 -11.11 -10.94 10.53
N ILE A 239 -12.40 -10.90 10.19
CA ILE A 239 -12.99 -10.07 9.15
C ILE A 239 -14.33 -9.57 9.70
N ASP A 240 -14.49 -8.26 9.87
CA ASP A 240 -15.69 -7.59 10.41
C ASP A 240 -16.24 -6.49 9.51
N GLY A 241 -15.77 -6.41 8.27
CA GLY A 241 -16.23 -5.36 7.38
C GLY A 241 -15.80 -5.56 5.94
N LEU A 242 -15.26 -4.49 5.37
CA LEU A 242 -14.89 -4.40 3.97
C LEU A 242 -13.66 -5.27 3.71
N SER A 243 -13.80 -6.22 2.79
CA SER A 243 -12.74 -7.16 2.45
C SER A 243 -12.60 -7.32 0.94
N VAL A 244 -11.42 -7.75 0.51
CA VAL A 244 -11.19 -8.21 -0.86
C VAL A 244 -10.72 -9.64 -0.85
N THR A 245 -11.41 -10.49 -1.60
CA THR A 245 -10.98 -11.86 -1.86
C THR A 245 -10.36 -11.98 -3.24
N HIS A 246 -9.24 -12.67 -3.35
CA HIS A 246 -8.58 -12.96 -4.62
C HIS A 246 -7.99 -14.36 -4.67
N LEU A 247 -7.77 -14.86 -5.89
CA LEU A 247 -7.12 -16.14 -6.15
C LEU A 247 -5.70 -15.94 -6.69
N SER A 248 -4.72 -16.62 -6.12
CA SER A 248 -3.34 -16.64 -6.61
C SER A 248 -2.82 -18.07 -6.74
N ARG A 249 -1.69 -18.24 -7.44
CA ARG A 249 -0.90 -19.49 -7.44
C ARG A 249 0.50 -19.15 -6.97
N PRO A 250 0.74 -19.10 -5.65
CA PRO A 250 2.04 -18.73 -5.13
C PRO A 250 3.10 -19.77 -5.49
N ARG A 251 4.36 -19.37 -5.35
CA ARG A 251 5.48 -20.31 -5.33
C ARG A 251 5.98 -20.44 -3.90
N ALA A 252 6.35 -21.65 -3.50
CA ALA A 252 7.04 -21.91 -2.24
C ALA A 252 8.24 -22.82 -2.55
N ALA A 253 9.42 -22.47 -2.03
CA ALA A 253 10.68 -23.18 -2.29
C ALA A 253 10.92 -23.48 -3.79
N GLY A 254 10.66 -22.51 -4.67
CA GLY A 254 10.82 -22.66 -6.12
C GLY A 254 9.71 -23.46 -6.84
N ARG A 255 8.84 -24.14 -6.11
CA ARG A 255 7.74 -24.96 -6.65
C ARG A 255 6.43 -24.19 -6.73
N LYS A 256 5.69 -24.36 -7.85
CA LYS A 256 4.33 -23.83 -7.98
C LYS A 256 3.40 -24.54 -6.98
N GLN A 257 2.62 -23.77 -6.24
CA GLN A 257 1.58 -24.29 -5.36
C GLN A 257 0.25 -24.42 -6.12
N GLY A 258 -0.76 -24.97 -5.43
CA GLY A 258 -2.13 -24.98 -5.90
C GLY A 258 -2.73 -23.57 -5.96
N LEU A 259 -4.00 -23.48 -6.33
CA LEU A 259 -4.76 -22.25 -6.15
C LEU A 259 -4.88 -21.96 -4.66
N GLU A 260 -4.64 -20.71 -4.30
CA GLU A 260 -4.77 -20.17 -2.95
C GLU A 260 -5.80 -19.04 -3.02
N MET A 261 -6.77 -19.08 -2.11
CA MET A 261 -7.71 -17.99 -1.89
C MET A 261 -7.24 -17.17 -0.71
N THR A 262 -7.18 -15.86 -0.91
CA THR A 262 -6.79 -14.90 0.10
C THR A 262 -7.91 -13.90 0.27
N THR A 263 -8.37 -13.71 1.51
CA THR A 263 -9.32 -12.66 1.88
C THR A 263 -8.59 -11.64 2.76
N LEU A 264 -8.48 -10.41 2.28
CA LEU A 264 -7.83 -9.30 2.96
C LEU A 264 -8.86 -8.47 3.70
N ASN A 265 -8.57 -8.10 4.95
CA ASN A 265 -9.33 -7.06 5.64
C ASN A 265 -8.88 -5.69 5.13
N LEU A 266 -9.82 -4.81 4.78
CA LEU A 266 -9.53 -3.50 4.21
C LEU A 266 -10.09 -2.36 5.09
N PRO A 267 -9.49 -2.08 6.25
CA PRO A 267 -9.90 -0.96 7.10
C PRO A 267 -9.50 0.38 6.45
N PRO A 268 -10.43 1.16 5.85
CA PRO A 268 -10.05 2.28 4.98
C PRO A 268 -9.29 3.38 5.74
N ALA A 269 -9.70 3.69 6.98
CA ALA A 269 -9.03 4.68 7.81
C ALA A 269 -7.55 4.35 8.05
N THR A 270 -7.25 3.09 8.43
CA THR A 270 -5.88 2.62 8.63
C THR A 270 -5.07 2.64 7.33
N LEU A 271 -5.66 2.19 6.22
CA LEU A 271 -5.00 2.20 4.90
C LEU A 271 -4.67 3.62 4.43
N LEU A 272 -5.56 4.58 4.65
CA LEU A 272 -5.35 5.99 4.33
C LEU A 272 -4.31 6.64 5.26
N ALA A 273 -4.30 6.28 6.55
CA ALA A 273 -3.27 6.72 7.49
C ALA A 273 -1.87 6.20 7.10
N GLU A 274 -1.74 4.92 6.74
CA GLU A 274 -0.49 4.38 6.18
C GLU A 274 -0.09 5.14 4.90
N SER A 275 -1.05 5.37 3.98
CA SER A 275 -0.81 6.11 2.74
C SER A 275 -0.26 7.51 2.98
N TRP A 276 -0.77 8.21 4.00
CA TRP A 276 -0.31 9.53 4.40
C TRP A 276 1.14 9.51 4.88
N MET A 277 1.50 8.56 5.74
CA MET A 277 2.85 8.46 6.29
C MET A 277 3.90 8.09 5.24
N LEU A 278 3.53 7.18 4.32
CA LEU A 278 4.34 6.84 3.15
C LEU A 278 4.53 8.05 2.23
N ALA A 279 3.45 8.79 1.94
CA ALA A 279 3.50 9.98 1.08
C ALA A 279 4.33 11.10 1.70
N ARG A 280 4.27 11.31 3.02
CA ARG A 280 5.11 12.29 3.73
C ARG A 280 6.59 11.91 3.68
N THR A 281 6.90 10.65 3.88
CA THR A 281 8.29 10.13 3.78
C THR A 281 8.83 10.34 2.36
N HIS A 282 8.04 9.99 1.34
CA HIS A 282 8.37 10.27 -0.05
C HIS A 282 8.59 11.77 -0.30
N ALA A 283 7.69 12.62 0.20
CA ALA A 283 7.77 14.06 0.00
C ALA A 283 8.99 14.71 0.65
N ALA A 284 9.39 14.24 1.84
CA ALA A 284 10.62 14.68 2.48
C ALA A 284 11.83 14.34 1.60
N MET A 285 11.91 13.09 1.14
CA MET A 285 12.98 12.63 0.27
C MET A 285 13.04 13.38 -1.06
N PHE A 286 11.89 13.59 -1.67
CA PHE A 286 11.74 14.35 -2.91
C PHE A 286 12.18 15.81 -2.73
N HIS A 287 11.81 16.44 -1.62
CA HIS A 287 12.19 17.82 -1.31
C HIS A 287 13.71 17.96 -1.19
N ILE A 288 14.38 17.07 -0.46
CA ILE A 288 15.84 17.11 -0.31
C ILE A 288 16.56 16.90 -1.65
N ALA A 289 16.03 16.01 -2.51
CA ALA A 289 16.56 15.84 -3.86
C ALA A 289 16.36 17.11 -4.72
N ALA A 290 15.18 17.73 -4.66
CA ALA A 290 14.87 18.96 -5.37
C ALA A 290 15.72 20.15 -4.90
N GLU A 291 15.94 20.29 -3.59
CA GLU A 291 16.78 21.33 -2.99
C GLU A 291 18.22 21.24 -3.53
N ARG A 292 18.77 20.02 -3.62
CA ARG A 292 20.09 19.77 -4.20
C ARG A 292 20.15 20.11 -5.67
N HIS A 293 19.13 19.71 -6.43
CA HIS A 293 19.05 19.98 -7.86
C HIS A 293 18.99 21.48 -8.18
N PHE A 294 18.24 22.25 -7.37
CA PHE A 294 18.10 23.68 -7.54
C PHE A 294 19.13 24.54 -6.78
N ALA A 295 20.11 23.92 -6.12
CA ALA A 295 21.12 24.64 -5.35
C ALA A 295 21.83 25.72 -6.19
N GLY A 296 21.86 26.96 -5.67
CA GLY A 296 22.47 28.11 -6.37
C GLY A 296 21.65 28.68 -7.52
N ARG A 297 20.44 28.16 -7.79
CA ARG A 297 19.51 28.70 -8.81
C ARG A 297 18.47 29.61 -8.16
N ARG A 298 17.78 30.42 -9.00
CA ARG A 298 16.66 31.28 -8.55
C ARG A 298 15.38 30.50 -8.25
N THR A 299 15.21 29.33 -8.87
CA THR A 299 14.06 28.46 -8.64
C THR A 299 14.19 27.83 -7.26
N THR A 300 13.14 27.91 -6.46
CA THR A 300 13.06 27.22 -5.17
C THR A 300 12.12 26.03 -5.28
N PRO A 301 12.46 24.88 -4.66
CA PRO A 301 11.53 23.76 -4.58
C PRO A 301 10.31 24.14 -3.73
N HIS A 302 9.22 23.38 -3.88
CA HIS A 302 8.06 23.51 -2.99
C HIS A 302 8.48 23.30 -1.53
N PRO A 303 7.80 23.97 -0.56
CA PRO A 303 8.17 23.88 0.85
C PRO A 303 8.32 22.44 1.36
N ALA A 304 9.33 22.23 2.21
CA ALA A 304 9.53 20.95 2.87
C ALA A 304 8.28 20.57 3.70
N PRO A 305 7.90 19.29 3.74
CA PRO A 305 6.96 18.85 4.76
C PRO A 305 7.58 19.03 6.15
N THR A 306 6.74 19.28 7.15
CA THR A 306 7.17 19.28 8.57
C THR A 306 7.88 17.94 8.90
N PRO A 307 8.93 17.95 9.74
CA PRO A 307 9.57 16.72 10.20
C PRO A 307 8.55 15.70 10.73
N LEU A 308 8.79 14.43 10.41
CA LEU A 308 7.88 13.34 10.73
C LEU A 308 8.29 12.70 12.06
N LEU A 309 7.78 13.20 13.18
CA LEU A 309 8.19 12.75 14.51
C LEU A 309 7.47 11.47 15.00
N GLY A 310 6.55 10.95 14.21
CA GLY A 310 5.77 9.77 14.51
C GLY A 310 4.37 9.82 13.89
N PRO A 311 3.58 8.77 14.06
CA PRO A 311 3.98 7.47 14.63
C PRO A 311 4.88 6.65 13.69
N THR A 312 5.61 5.69 14.23
CA THR A 312 6.19 4.58 13.46
C THR A 312 5.10 3.63 12.95
N PRO A 313 5.38 2.75 11.98
CA PRO A 313 4.42 1.73 11.55
C PRO A 313 3.93 0.85 12.71
N ASP A 314 4.80 0.49 13.65
CA ASP A 314 4.44 -0.37 14.79
C ASP A 314 3.49 0.35 15.76
N GLU A 315 3.75 1.62 16.06
CA GLU A 315 2.89 2.44 16.92
C GLU A 315 1.52 2.72 16.29
N LEU A 316 1.47 2.95 14.97
CA LEU A 316 0.22 3.23 14.27
C LEU A 316 -0.65 1.98 14.12
N LEU A 317 -0.02 0.84 13.79
CA LEU A 317 -0.74 -0.33 13.31
C LEU A 317 -0.93 -1.39 14.40
N GLY A 318 -0.02 -1.51 15.36
CA GLY A 318 0.03 -2.67 16.26
C GLY A 318 0.31 -3.95 15.47
N ASP A 319 -0.42 -5.04 15.74
CA ASP A 319 -0.33 -6.29 14.97
C ASP A 319 -1.72 -6.81 14.57
N PRO A 320 -2.43 -6.09 13.68
CA PRO A 320 -3.82 -6.40 13.35
C PRO A 320 -3.88 -7.59 12.40
N VAL A 321 -5.05 -8.23 12.34
CA VAL A 321 -5.36 -9.23 11.32
C VAL A 321 -5.36 -8.56 9.96
N VAL A 322 -4.47 -9.02 9.08
CA VAL A 322 -4.35 -8.56 7.69
C VAL A 322 -5.32 -9.32 6.79
N GLY A 323 -5.51 -10.61 7.07
CA GLY A 323 -6.40 -11.44 6.28
C GLY A 323 -6.26 -12.92 6.57
N ILE A 324 -7.01 -13.71 5.81
CA ILE A 324 -7.06 -15.16 5.89
C ILE A 324 -6.59 -15.74 4.56
N ARG A 325 -5.81 -16.81 4.65
CA ARG A 325 -5.30 -17.58 3.52
C ARG A 325 -5.87 -18.99 3.56
N HIS A 326 -6.28 -19.51 2.41
CA HIS A 326 -6.78 -20.87 2.27
C HIS A 326 -6.33 -21.53 0.96
N PRO A 327 -5.60 -22.66 0.99
CA PRO A 327 -5.32 -23.43 -0.22
C PRO A 327 -6.61 -24.08 -0.73
N VAL A 328 -6.95 -23.83 -1.99
CA VAL A 328 -8.16 -24.32 -2.67
C VAL A 328 -7.90 -25.61 -3.46
N THR A 329 -6.69 -25.75 -4.01
CA THR A 329 -6.30 -26.97 -4.74
C THR A 329 -4.95 -27.48 -4.26
N THR A 330 -4.66 -28.74 -4.54
CA THR A 330 -3.31 -29.30 -4.39
C THR A 330 -2.34 -28.69 -5.42
N PRO A 331 -1.02 -28.75 -5.17
CA PRO A 331 -0.02 -28.34 -6.14
C PRO A 331 -0.07 -29.12 -7.47
N PRO A 332 0.41 -28.54 -8.58
CA PRO A 332 0.63 -29.27 -9.83
C PRO A 332 1.60 -30.43 -9.59
N GLY A 333 1.14 -31.67 -9.76
CA GLY A 333 1.89 -32.88 -9.42
C GLY A 333 1.38 -33.62 -8.18
N GLY A 334 0.34 -33.09 -7.51
CA GLY A 334 -0.24 -33.71 -6.32
C GLY A 334 0.54 -33.41 -5.04
N GLY A 335 0.15 -34.08 -3.96
CA GLY A 335 0.72 -33.89 -2.62
C GLY A 335 0.08 -32.75 -1.83
N ALA A 336 0.50 -32.60 -0.58
CA ALA A 336 0.02 -31.54 0.30
C ALA A 336 0.52 -30.16 -0.17
N PRO A 337 -0.29 -29.09 0.01
CA PRO A 337 0.20 -27.73 -0.16
C PRO A 337 1.25 -27.42 0.92
N ASP A 338 2.34 -26.74 0.53
CA ASP A 338 3.37 -26.31 1.49
C ASP A 338 2.88 -25.12 2.33
N ARG A 339 1.88 -24.39 1.79
CA ARG A 339 1.26 -23.21 2.42
C ARG A 339 -0.06 -23.63 3.07
N GLN A 340 -0.02 -23.84 4.39
CA GLN A 340 -1.18 -24.20 5.19
C GLN A 340 -2.23 -23.07 5.23
N PRO A 341 -3.53 -23.38 5.42
CA PRO A 341 -4.51 -22.35 5.74
C PRO A 341 -4.14 -21.64 7.04
N GLY A 342 -4.54 -20.38 7.16
CA GLY A 342 -4.30 -19.64 8.38
C GLY A 342 -4.55 -18.15 8.28
N ILE A 343 -4.23 -17.45 9.35
CA ILE A 343 -4.45 -16.02 9.51
C ILE A 343 -3.11 -15.32 9.44
N ALA A 344 -3.02 -14.31 8.58
CA ALA A 344 -1.89 -13.40 8.61
C ALA A 344 -2.19 -12.25 9.56
N LEU A 345 -1.32 -12.11 10.55
CA LEU A 345 -1.11 -10.85 11.24
C LEU A 345 -0.10 -10.02 10.44
N ARG A 346 0.16 -8.79 10.88
CA ARG A 346 1.14 -7.93 10.19
C ARG A 346 2.55 -8.49 10.32
N THR A 347 2.88 -9.10 11.45
CA THR A 347 4.24 -9.57 11.78
C THR A 347 4.37 -11.09 11.85
N SER A 348 3.25 -11.82 11.80
CA SER A 348 3.25 -13.27 12.02
C SER A 348 2.14 -13.99 11.27
N PHE A 349 2.19 -15.32 11.29
CA PHE A 349 1.18 -16.18 10.70
C PHE A 349 0.72 -17.24 11.70
N ILE A 350 -0.58 -17.39 11.84
CA ILE A 350 -1.20 -18.40 12.69
C ILE A 350 -1.77 -19.49 11.77
N PRO A 351 -1.12 -20.67 11.67
CA PRO A 351 -1.65 -21.78 10.89
C PRO A 351 -2.91 -22.33 11.53
N LEU A 352 -3.85 -22.79 10.70
CA LEU A 352 -5.11 -23.38 11.14
C LEU A 352 -5.22 -24.83 10.68
N VAL A 353 -5.81 -25.66 11.53
CA VAL A 353 -6.31 -26.98 11.14
C VAL A 353 -7.82 -26.87 11.03
N ILE A 354 -8.36 -27.12 9.83
CA ILE A 354 -9.78 -26.99 9.55
C ILE A 354 -10.38 -28.39 9.42
N HIS A 355 -11.27 -28.73 10.36
CA HIS A 355 -12.04 -29.97 10.37
C HIS A 355 -13.35 -29.76 9.58
N PHE A 356 -13.30 -29.96 8.27
CA PHE A 356 -14.44 -29.73 7.38
C PHE A 356 -15.64 -30.64 7.65
N ASP A 357 -15.41 -31.80 8.25
CA ASP A 357 -16.39 -32.78 8.66
C ASP A 357 -17.18 -32.37 9.90
N GLN A 358 -16.68 -31.40 10.68
CA GLN A 358 -17.29 -30.92 11.93
C GLN A 358 -18.06 -29.60 11.75
N LYS A 359 -18.51 -29.29 10.54
CA LYS A 359 -19.28 -28.07 10.26
C LYS A 359 -20.67 -28.14 10.90
N SER A 360 -21.02 -27.13 11.68
CA SER A 360 -22.38 -26.89 12.19
C SER A 360 -22.95 -25.57 11.66
N THR A 361 -24.28 -25.44 11.69
CA THR A 361 -25.01 -24.21 11.40
C THR A 361 -25.86 -23.87 12.63
N ALA A 362 -25.91 -22.59 12.99
CA ALA A 362 -26.65 -22.11 14.15
C ALA A 362 -27.36 -20.79 13.85
N THR A 363 -28.46 -20.54 14.55
CA THR A 363 -29.20 -19.28 14.51
C THR A 363 -28.71 -18.37 15.62
N VAL A 364 -28.28 -17.16 15.27
CA VAL A 364 -27.93 -16.14 16.28
C VAL A 364 -29.22 -15.61 16.89
N VAL A 365 -29.30 -15.63 18.22
CA VAL A 365 -30.43 -15.12 18.99
C VAL A 365 -29.99 -13.98 19.91
N ASP A 366 -30.90 -13.04 20.15
CA ASP A 366 -30.73 -12.06 21.23
C ASP A 366 -30.82 -12.82 22.55
N GLY A 367 -29.69 -12.87 23.26
CA GLY A 367 -29.53 -13.58 24.53
C GLY A 367 -29.54 -12.64 25.73
#